data_AF-T1EHA4-F1
#
_entry.id   AF-T1EHA4-F1
#
_cell.length_a   1.000
_cell.length_b   1.000
_cell.length_c   1.000
_cell.angle_alpha   90.00
_cell.angle_beta   90.00
_cell.angle_gamma   90.00
#
_symmetry.space_group_name_H-M   'P 1'
#
loop_
_entity.id
_entity.type
_entity.pdbx_description
1 polymer ?
#
loop_
_entity_poly.entity_id
_entity_poly.type
_entity_poly.pdbx_seq_one_letter_code
_entity_poly.pdbx_strand_id
1 'polypeptide(L)'
;FTYRSLDSRSGIFHSPNFPHPYPRNLTCHYKFIGRSNEHIVIVFRHVDVEGVMPNCSSDTKSDVIELSNYNYPLADSKHSPLCGLKKESSRNFEKKIYKYESDGNFFRVTFKANDAYEASGFEASYKFYLKDTSSYTNLKESNN
;
A
#
# COMPACT_ATOMS: atom_id res chain seq x y z
N PHE A 1 -12.99 0.90 -0.97
CA PHE A 1 -12.94 0.57 0.47
C PHE A 1 -12.38 1.75 1.24
N THR A 2 -12.96 2.07 2.40
CA THR A 2 -12.52 3.18 3.25
C THR A 2 -12.37 2.69 4.68
N TYR A 3 -11.17 2.89 5.25
CA TYR A 3 -10.82 2.53 6.61
C TYR A 3 -10.52 3.82 7.38
N ARG A 4 -11.24 4.04 8.48
CA ARG A 4 -11.05 5.22 9.34
C ARG A 4 -10.51 4.80 10.69
N SER A 5 -9.60 5.60 11.24
CA SER A 5 -9.06 5.33 12.58
C SER A 5 -10.10 5.42 13.70
N LEU A 6 -11.21 6.13 13.45
CA LEU A 6 -12.38 6.20 14.33
C LEU A 6 -13.15 4.88 14.39
N ASP A 7 -13.16 4.12 13.29
CA ASP A 7 -13.90 2.86 13.18
C ASP A 7 -13.01 1.69 13.65
N SER A 8 -11.75 1.67 13.22
CA SER A 8 -10.75 0.70 13.68
C SER A 8 -9.31 1.21 13.51
N ARG A 9 -8.47 0.96 14.52
CA ARG A 9 -7.06 1.42 14.57
C ARG A 9 -6.11 0.55 13.75
N SER A 10 -6.51 -0.67 13.40
CA SER A 10 -5.71 -1.58 12.59
C SER A 10 -6.57 -2.67 11.98
N GLY A 11 -6.10 -3.28 10.90
CA GLY A 11 -6.80 -4.39 10.28
C GLY A 11 -6.01 -5.00 9.14
N ILE A 12 -6.64 -5.95 8.47
CA ILE A 12 -6.13 -6.63 7.28
C ILE A 12 -7.02 -6.24 6.10
N PHE A 13 -6.42 -6.09 4.93
CA PHE A 13 -7.10 -5.91 3.66
C PHE A 13 -6.33 -6.66 2.58
N HIS A 14 -7.05 -7.06 1.53
CA HIS A 14 -6.50 -7.89 0.47
C HIS A 14 -7.14 -7.52 -0.86
N SER A 15 -6.54 -8.00 -1.96
CA SER A 15 -7.19 -8.00 -3.27
C SER A 15 -8.50 -8.79 -3.22
N PRO A 16 -9.47 -8.51 -4.11
CA PRO A 16 -10.66 -9.34 -4.25
C PRO A 16 -10.27 -10.81 -4.48
N ASN A 17 -11.08 -11.72 -3.92
CA ASN A 17 -10.92 -13.18 -3.99
C ASN A 17 -9.70 -13.81 -3.31
N PHE A 18 -8.74 -13.03 -2.80
CA PHE A 18 -7.56 -13.57 -2.10
C PHE A 18 -7.96 -14.66 -1.07
N PRO A 19 -7.31 -15.84 -1.06
CA PRO A 19 -6.07 -16.21 -1.78
C PRO A 19 -6.28 -16.76 -3.20
N HIS A 20 -7.49 -16.69 -3.76
CA HIS A 20 -7.79 -17.07 -5.14
C HIS A 20 -7.49 -15.92 -6.11
N PRO A 21 -7.40 -16.20 -7.43
CA PRO A 21 -7.10 -15.18 -8.41
C PRO A 21 -8.06 -13.97 -8.37
N TYR A 22 -7.48 -12.76 -8.44
CA TYR A 22 -8.27 -11.54 -8.53
C TYR A 22 -8.94 -11.42 -9.91
N PRO A 23 -10.12 -10.77 -10.02
CA PRO A 23 -10.75 -10.53 -11.31
C PRO A 23 -9.94 -9.61 -12.23
N ARG A 24 -10.04 -9.83 -13.54
CA ARG A 24 -9.53 -8.91 -14.57
C ARG A 24 -10.31 -7.59 -14.63
N ASN A 25 -9.71 -6.60 -15.28
CA ASN A 25 -10.31 -5.29 -15.58
C ASN A 25 -10.87 -4.59 -14.34
N LEU A 26 -10.14 -4.67 -13.24
CA LEU A 26 -10.57 -4.11 -11.97
C LEU A 26 -9.69 -2.95 -11.54
N THR A 27 -10.30 -2.00 -10.85
CA THR A 27 -9.58 -0.98 -10.10
C THR A 27 -10.17 -0.89 -8.70
N CYS A 28 -9.36 -1.23 -7.70
CA CYS A 28 -9.73 -1.15 -6.29
C CYS A 28 -9.00 0.02 -5.63
N HIS A 29 -9.76 0.87 -4.93
CA HIS A 29 -9.19 1.93 -4.10
C HIS A 29 -9.41 1.63 -2.62
N TYR A 30 -8.33 1.51 -1.86
CA TYR A 30 -8.33 1.37 -0.42
C TYR A 30 -7.83 2.69 0.19
N LYS A 31 -8.74 3.43 0.83
CA LYS A 31 -8.45 4.73 1.45
C LYS A 31 -8.33 4.56 2.95
N PHE A 32 -7.26 5.06 3.54
CA PHE A 32 -6.99 5.06 4.97
C PHE A 32 -7.01 6.50 5.47
N ILE A 33 -7.88 6.79 6.43
CA ILE A 33 -8.13 8.14 6.91
C ILE A 33 -8.00 8.18 8.44
N GLY A 34 -6.91 8.76 8.91
CA GLY A 34 -6.64 9.02 10.32
C GLY A 34 -7.11 10.41 10.76
N ARG A 35 -6.98 10.66 12.06
CA ARG A 35 -7.09 11.99 12.69
C ARG A 35 -5.88 12.85 12.31
N SER A 36 -5.99 14.17 12.47
CA SER A 36 -4.95 15.13 12.07
C SER A 36 -3.56 14.84 12.67
N ASN A 37 -3.50 14.25 13.87
CA ASN A 37 -2.28 13.87 14.57
C ASN A 37 -1.87 12.40 14.37
N GLU A 38 -2.38 11.73 13.33
CA GLU A 38 -2.06 10.33 13.02
C GLU A 38 -1.32 10.20 11.69
N HIS A 39 -0.54 9.13 11.56
CA HIS A 39 0.00 8.61 10.30
C HIS A 39 -0.37 7.13 10.14
N ILE A 40 -0.25 6.62 8.93
CA ILE A 40 -0.67 5.28 8.54
C ILE A 40 0.55 4.47 8.14
N VAL A 41 0.62 3.24 8.64
CA VAL A 41 1.60 2.25 8.17
C VAL A 41 0.86 1.11 7.49
N ILE A 42 1.30 0.77 6.28
CA ILE A 42 0.82 -0.38 5.50
C ILE A 42 1.95 -1.41 5.38
N VAL A 43 1.63 -2.68 5.62
CA VAL A 43 2.57 -3.79 5.52
C VAL A 43 1.99 -4.87 4.63
N PHE A 44 2.58 -5.08 3.46
CA PHE A 44 2.24 -6.20 2.58
C PHE A 44 3.03 -7.43 3.01
N ARG A 45 2.31 -8.50 3.34
CA ARG A 45 2.90 -9.81 3.68
C ARG A 45 2.87 -10.76 2.50
N HIS A 46 1.91 -10.61 1.60
CA HIS A 46 1.80 -11.40 0.37
C HIS A 46 1.62 -10.46 -0.81
N VAL A 47 2.39 -10.67 -1.86
CA VAL A 47 2.26 -9.96 -3.15
C VAL A 47 2.56 -10.96 -4.26
N ASP A 48 1.53 -11.27 -5.01
CA ASP A 48 1.52 -12.10 -6.21
C ASP A 48 0.59 -11.41 -7.21
N VAL A 49 1.14 -10.42 -7.91
CA VAL A 49 0.43 -9.58 -8.88
C VAL A 49 1.14 -9.76 -10.21
N GLU A 50 0.39 -9.90 -11.29
CA GLU A 50 0.98 -10.04 -12.61
C GLU A 50 1.80 -8.80 -12.98
N GLY A 51 2.97 -9.01 -13.58
CA GLY A 51 3.76 -7.92 -14.10
C GLY A 51 5.26 -8.17 -14.10
N VAL A 52 5.99 -7.21 -14.67
CA VAL A 52 7.42 -7.31 -14.91
C VAL A 52 8.19 -6.40 -13.96
N MET A 53 8.86 -7.00 -12.98
CA MET A 53 9.79 -6.27 -12.11
C MET A 53 11.12 -5.93 -12.84
N PRO A 54 11.77 -4.79 -12.51
CA PRO A 54 11.35 -3.76 -11.55
C PRO A 54 10.35 -2.74 -12.13
N ASN A 55 10.04 -2.82 -13.41
CA ASN A 55 9.27 -1.83 -14.15
C ASN A 55 7.79 -2.21 -14.23
N CYS A 56 7.08 -2.04 -13.12
CA CYS A 56 5.62 -2.22 -13.08
C CYS A 56 4.92 -0.99 -13.67
N SER A 57 4.54 -1.08 -14.94
CA SER A 57 3.86 0.01 -15.63
C SER A 57 2.89 -0.51 -16.69
N SER A 58 2.07 0.41 -17.22
CA SER A 58 1.23 0.13 -18.37
C SER A 58 2.03 -0.27 -19.62
N ASP A 59 3.27 0.22 -19.78
CA ASP A 59 4.13 -0.12 -20.92
C ASP A 59 4.55 -1.60 -20.90
N THR A 60 4.79 -2.14 -19.70
CA THR A 60 5.05 -3.57 -19.51
C THR A 60 3.78 -4.40 -19.42
N LYS A 61 2.60 -3.76 -19.59
CA LYS A 61 1.28 -4.37 -19.41
C LYS A 61 1.16 -5.12 -18.08
N SER A 62 1.75 -4.55 -17.03
CA SER A 62 1.68 -5.14 -15.69
C SER A 62 0.39 -4.75 -14.99
N ASP A 63 -0.09 -5.64 -14.12
CA ASP A 63 -0.97 -5.24 -13.02
C ASP A 63 -0.16 -4.50 -11.97
N VAL A 64 -0.78 -3.54 -11.25
CA VAL A 64 -0.02 -2.66 -10.36
C VAL A 64 -0.73 -2.37 -9.04
N ILE A 65 0.05 -2.34 -7.97
CA ILE A 65 -0.31 -1.75 -6.68
C ILE A 65 0.42 -0.41 -6.56
N GLU A 66 -0.33 0.69 -6.58
CA GLU A 66 0.17 2.05 -6.39
C GLU A 66 -0.10 2.51 -4.95
N LEU A 67 0.86 3.19 -4.34
CA LEU A 67 0.71 3.83 -3.03
C LEU A 67 0.79 5.35 -3.16
N SER A 68 -0.06 6.08 -2.46
CA SER A 68 -0.13 7.54 -2.60
C SER A 68 -0.61 8.24 -1.33
N ASN A 69 0.04 9.36 -1.01
CA ASN A 69 -0.37 10.29 0.04
C ASN A 69 -1.50 11.25 -0.40
N TYR A 70 -1.97 11.14 -1.64
CA TYR A 70 -2.98 12.04 -2.22
C TYR A 70 -4.33 11.34 -2.42
N ASN A 71 -5.42 12.06 -2.12
CA ASN A 71 -6.79 11.56 -2.34
C ASN A 71 -7.20 11.58 -3.83
N TYR A 72 -6.42 12.23 -4.70
CA TYR A 72 -6.63 12.29 -6.15
C TYR A 72 -5.71 11.32 -6.88
N PRO A 73 -6.11 10.72 -8.01
CA PRO A 73 -5.35 9.70 -8.75
C PRO A 73 -4.13 10.29 -9.47
N LEU A 74 -3.30 10.99 -8.71
CA LEU A 74 -1.98 11.48 -9.12
C LEU A 74 -0.95 10.43 -8.75
N ALA A 75 0.03 10.25 -9.62
CA ALA A 75 1.20 9.45 -9.33
C ALA A 75 1.95 10.09 -8.15
N ASP A 76 2.18 9.30 -7.11
CA ASP A 76 3.06 9.69 -6.00
C ASP A 76 4.43 9.07 -6.26
N SER A 77 5.38 9.88 -6.72
CA SER A 77 6.72 9.40 -7.07
C SER A 77 7.52 8.93 -5.85
N LYS A 78 7.03 9.16 -4.63
CA LYS A 78 7.66 8.70 -3.39
C LYS A 78 7.66 7.18 -3.27
N HIS A 79 6.66 6.51 -3.84
CA HIS A 79 6.49 5.07 -3.70
C HIS A 79 6.41 4.41 -5.08
N SER A 80 7.45 3.64 -5.40
CA SER A 80 7.45 2.83 -6.62
C SER A 80 6.28 1.83 -6.60
N PRO A 81 5.53 1.68 -7.71
CA PRO A 81 4.49 0.67 -7.82
C PRO A 81 5.03 -0.75 -7.59
N LEU A 82 4.19 -1.63 -7.06
CA LEU A 82 4.49 -3.05 -6.86
C LEU A 82 3.75 -3.92 -7.89
N CYS A 83 4.44 -4.93 -8.39
CA CYS A 83 3.93 -6.04 -9.19
C CYS A 83 4.93 -7.20 -9.14
N GLY A 84 4.57 -8.32 -9.76
CA GLY A 84 5.38 -9.52 -9.95
C GLY A 84 5.51 -10.41 -8.72
N LEU A 85 5.67 -11.71 -8.97
CA LEU A 85 6.33 -12.62 -8.03
C LEU A 85 7.84 -12.40 -8.14
N LYS A 86 8.53 -12.11 -7.03
CA LYS A 86 9.93 -12.57 -6.98
C LYS A 86 9.84 -14.09 -6.84
N LYS A 87 10.09 -14.81 -7.94
CA LYS A 87 9.96 -16.27 -8.02
C LYS A 87 10.44 -16.95 -6.75
N GLU A 88 9.54 -17.68 -6.09
CA GLU A 88 9.81 -18.57 -4.96
C GLU A 88 10.76 -19.73 -5.33
N SER A 89 11.20 -19.83 -6.59
CA SER A 89 12.09 -20.88 -7.08
C SER A 89 13.58 -20.70 -6.73
N SER A 90 13.95 -19.60 -6.06
CA SER A 90 15.27 -19.53 -5.41
C SER A 90 15.17 -20.31 -4.09
N ARG A 91 15.90 -21.42 -3.96
CA ARG A 91 15.87 -22.33 -2.78
C ARG A 91 16.14 -21.65 -1.41
N ASN A 92 16.45 -20.35 -1.40
CA ASN A 92 16.65 -19.48 -0.24
C ASN A 92 15.80 -18.19 -0.34
N PHE A 93 14.52 -18.28 -0.70
CA PHE A 93 13.67 -17.10 -0.84
C PHE A 93 13.20 -16.59 0.53
N GLU A 94 13.85 -15.55 1.04
CA GLU A 94 13.28 -14.77 2.15
C GLU A 94 12.00 -14.08 1.69
N LYS A 95 10.89 -14.38 2.39
CA LYS A 95 9.59 -13.74 2.17
C LYS A 95 9.75 -12.23 2.33
N LYS A 96 9.75 -11.51 1.21
CA LYS A 96 9.93 -10.06 1.20
C LYS A 96 8.68 -9.36 1.74
N ILE A 97 8.85 -8.63 2.84
CA ILE A 97 7.81 -7.77 3.42
C ILE A 97 8.00 -6.35 2.89
N TYR A 98 6.92 -5.74 2.41
CA TYR A 98 6.94 -4.33 1.99
C TYR A 98 6.23 -3.48 3.02
N LYS A 99 6.94 -2.51 3.60
CA LYS A 99 6.41 -1.58 4.60
C LYS A 99 6.41 -0.16 4.03
N TYR A 100 5.30 0.54 4.17
CA TYR A 100 5.12 1.92 3.72
C TYR A 100 4.50 2.75 4.83
N GLU A 101 4.91 4.02 4.91
CA GLU A 101 4.42 4.97 5.90
C GLU A 101 3.91 6.22 5.18
N SER A 102 2.77 6.73 5.62
CA SER A 102 2.18 7.95 5.07
C SER A 102 2.75 9.21 5.71
N ASP A 103 2.72 10.31 4.95
CA ASP A 103 3.24 11.62 5.36
C ASP A 103 2.24 12.34 6.28
N GLY A 104 0.97 12.06 6.05
CA GLY A 104 -0.15 12.65 6.73
C GLY A 104 -1.09 11.61 7.33
N ASN A 105 -2.27 12.09 7.65
CA ASN A 105 -3.39 11.31 8.13
C ASN A 105 -4.20 10.67 6.99
N PHE A 106 -3.67 10.67 5.76
CA PHE A 106 -4.30 10.04 4.61
C PHE A 106 -3.30 9.14 3.90
N PHE A 107 -3.77 7.97 3.47
CA PHE A 107 -3.01 7.12 2.58
C PHE A 107 -3.95 6.35 1.66
N ARG A 108 -3.55 6.13 0.42
CA ARG A 108 -4.30 5.35 -0.56
C ARG A 108 -3.45 4.26 -1.16
N VAL A 109 -4.00 3.06 -1.18
CA VAL A 109 -3.52 1.96 -2.01
C VAL A 109 -4.50 1.79 -3.17
N THR A 110 -4.00 1.81 -4.40
CA THR A 110 -4.77 1.54 -5.61
C THR A 110 -4.25 0.27 -6.26
N PHE A 111 -5.11 -0.72 -6.43
CA PHE A 111 -4.79 -1.93 -7.19
C PHE A 111 -5.50 -1.87 -8.55
N LYS A 112 -4.74 -2.01 -9.63
CA LYS A 112 -5.24 -2.03 -11.01
C LYS A 112 -4.86 -3.36 -11.65
N ALA A 113 -5.85 -4.12 -12.09
CA ALA A 113 -5.66 -5.30 -12.92
C ALA A 113 -6.17 -5.04 -14.34
N ASN A 114 -5.40 -5.44 -15.34
CA ASN A 114 -5.71 -5.34 -16.75
C ASN A 114 -6.57 -6.55 -17.21
N ASP A 115 -6.70 -6.75 -18.52
CA ASP A 115 -7.51 -7.81 -19.12
C ASP A 115 -6.76 -9.13 -19.36
N ALA A 116 -5.45 -9.14 -19.09
CA ALA A 116 -4.57 -10.29 -19.18
C ALA A 116 -4.47 -11.04 -17.83
N TYR A 117 -3.81 -12.20 -17.88
CA TYR A 117 -3.48 -13.14 -16.80
C TYR A 117 -3.77 -12.71 -15.34
N GLU A 118 -4.31 -13.62 -14.55
CA GLU A 118 -4.61 -13.39 -13.12
C GLU A 118 -3.58 -14.08 -12.22
N ALA A 119 -3.40 -13.54 -11.02
CA ALA A 119 -2.53 -14.11 -9.97
C ALA A 119 -3.24 -14.07 -8.61
N SER A 120 -2.67 -14.66 -7.54
CA SER A 120 -3.37 -14.77 -6.24
C SER A 120 -3.62 -13.43 -5.55
N GLY A 121 -2.92 -12.37 -5.95
CA GLY A 121 -3.12 -11.01 -5.50
C GLY A 121 -2.28 -10.66 -4.27
N PHE A 122 -2.85 -9.94 -3.31
CA PHE A 122 -2.08 -9.48 -2.15
C PHE A 122 -2.86 -9.55 -0.84
N GLU A 123 -2.11 -9.67 0.25
CA GLU A 123 -2.59 -9.47 1.62
C GLU A 123 -1.70 -8.45 2.32
N ALA A 124 -2.33 -7.45 2.93
CA ALA A 124 -1.67 -6.39 3.67
C ALA A 124 -2.40 -6.07 4.97
N SER A 125 -1.66 -5.52 5.94
CA SER A 125 -2.24 -4.93 7.15
C SER A 125 -2.03 -3.43 7.17
N TYR A 126 -2.97 -2.72 7.78
CA TYR A 126 -2.86 -1.31 8.09
C TYR A 126 -2.87 -1.07 9.60
N LYS A 127 -2.21 0.00 10.04
CA LYS A 127 -2.35 0.52 11.40
C LYS A 127 -2.18 2.03 11.43
N PHE A 128 -3.02 2.68 12.24
CA PHE A 128 -2.94 4.11 12.54
C PHE A 128 -2.08 4.34 13.78
N TYR A 129 -1.12 5.24 13.68
CA TYR A 129 -0.20 5.61 14.75
C TYR A 129 -0.33 7.10 15.05
N LEU A 130 -0.22 7.47 16.32
CA LEU A 130 -0.06 8.88 16.71
C LEU A 130 1.30 9.37 16.22
N LYS A 131 1.37 10.60 15.71
CA LYS A 131 2.63 11.28 15.43
C LYS A 131 3.29 11.65 16.75
N ASP A 132 4.60 11.41 16.89
CA ASP A 132 5.34 11.84 18.07
C ASP A 132 5.29 13.37 18.17
N THR A 133 4.68 13.88 19.24
CA THR A 133 4.59 15.31 19.53
C THR A 133 5.88 15.88 20.12
N SER A 134 6.87 15.03 20.41
CA SER A 134 8.14 15.40 21.06
C SER A 134 9.00 16.37 20.25
N SER A 135 8.78 16.49 18.93
CA SER A 135 9.45 17.48 18.07
C SER A 135 8.83 18.88 18.15
N TYR A 136 7.56 19.01 18.61
CA TYR A 136 6.90 20.31 18.76
C TYR A 136 7.22 20.99 20.10
N THR A 137 7.56 20.23 21.14
CA THR A 137 7.95 20.78 22.45
C THR A 137 9.33 21.44 22.39
N ASN A 138 10.28 20.85 21.66
CA ASN A 138 11.66 21.35 21.55
C ASN A 138 11.79 22.66 20.74
N LEU A 139 10.80 23.02 19.91
CA LEU A 139 10.78 24.29 19.16
C LEU A 139 10.22 25.46 19.98
N LYS A 140 9.53 25.19 21.09
CA LYS A 140 9.05 26.24 22.00
C LYS A 140 10.10 26.60 23.06
N GLU A 141 10.98 25.67 23.42
CA GLU A 141 12.06 25.92 24.38
C GLU A 141 13.28 26.61 23.75
N SER A 142 13.45 26.56 22.43
CA SER A 142 14.54 27.26 21.73
C SER A 142 14.23 28.71 21.34
N ASN A 143 13.04 29.21 21.68
CA ASN A 143 12.56 30.56 21.36
C ASN A 143 12.23 31.40 22.61
N ASN A 144 12.80 31.04 23.77
CA ASN A 144 12.62 31.77 25.02
C ASN A 144 13.97 31.99 25.73
#